data_AF-A0AA88S301-F1
#
_entry.id   AF-A0AA88S301-F1
#
_cell.length_a   1.000
_cell.length_b   1.000
_cell.length_c   1.000
_cell.angle_alpha   90.00
_cell.angle_beta   90.00
_cell.angle_gamma   90.00
#
_symmetry.space_group_name_H-M   'P 1'
#
loop_
_entity.id
_entity.type
_entity.pdbx_description
1 polymer ?
#
loop_
_entity_poly.entity_id
_entity_poly.type
_entity_poly.pdbx_seq_one_letter_code
_entity_poly.pdbx_strand_id
1 'polypeptide(L)' 'MESQHVAQITKGVQRLTGSKNVRIKTVINPSLVAGFTIRYGNSGSKLIDMSVKKQLEEIVAQLDIGDV' A
#
# COMPACT_ATOMS: atom_id res chain seq x y z
N MET A 1 -8.58 -6.81 9.56
CA MET A 1 -7.11 -6.98 9.59
C MET A 1 -6.71 -7.39 10.98
N GLU A 2 -5.88 -8.43 11.12
CA GLU A 2 -5.34 -8.81 12.43
C GLU A 2 -4.34 -7.78 12.97
N SER A 3 -4.30 -7.68 14.29
CA SER A 3 -3.41 -6.81 15.07
C SER A 3 -1.93 -7.01 14.72
N GLN A 4 -1.54 -8.24 14.39
CA GLN A 4 -0.17 -8.60 14.01
C GLN A 4 0.26 -7.91 12.70
N HIS A 5 -0.63 -7.88 11.70
CA HIS A 5 -0.36 -7.19 10.43
C HIS A 5 -0.21 -5.68 10.61
N VAL A 6 -1.04 -5.07 11.48
CA VAL A 6 -0.96 -3.64 11.80
C VAL A 6 0.37 -3.29 12.46
N ALA A 7 0.87 -4.14 13.36
CA ALA A 7 2.16 -3.94 14.02
C ALA A 7 3.33 -3.98 13.04
N GLN A 8 3.32 -4.92 12.08
CA GLN A 8 4.35 -5.01 11.04
C GLN A 8 4.33 -3.78 10.12
N ILE A 9 3.14 -3.35 9.71
CA ILE A 9 2.97 -2.13 8.91
C ILE A 9 3.49 -0.91 9.67
N THR A 10 3.20 -0.81 10.98
CA THR A 10 3.66 0.30 11.83
C THR A 10 5.18 0.38 11.84
N LYS A 11 5.88 -0.75 12.06
CA LYS A 11 7.35 -0.81 12.02
C LYS A 11 7.91 -0.41 10.65
N GLY A 12 7.28 -0.88 9.57
CA GLY A 12 7.67 -0.52 8.21
C GLY A 12 7.54 0.99 7.96
N VAL A 13 6.41 1.58 8.32
CA VAL A 13 6.16 3.02 8.15
C VAL A 13 7.10 3.84 9.03
N GLN A 14 7.33 3.46 10.29
CA GLN A 14 8.31 4.12 11.17
C GLN A 14 9.71 4.16 10.54
N ARG A 15 10.15 3.05 9.93
CA ARG A 15 11.45 2.98 9.25
C ARG A 15 11.49 3.86 7.99
N LEU A 16 10.41 3.90 7.22
CA LEU A 16 10.33 4.71 5.99
C LEU A 16 10.22 6.22 6.27
N THR A 17 9.56 6.61 7.35
CA THR A 17 9.35 8.03 7.69
C THR A 17 10.33 8.57 8.72
N GLY A 18 11.09 7.70 9.40
CA GLY A 18 11.93 8.07 10.54
C GLY A 18 11.13 8.53 11.77
N SER A 19 9.80 8.39 11.76
CA SER A 19 8.93 8.89 12.83
C SER A 19 8.95 7.93 14.02
N LYS A 20 9.12 8.47 15.23
CA LYS A 20 9.05 7.66 16.47
C LYS A 20 7.65 7.12 16.73
N ASN A 21 6.62 7.96 16.54
CA ASN A 21 5.22 7.59 16.75
C ASN A 21 4.47 7.66 15.42
N VAL A 22 3.76 6.59 15.08
CA VAL A 22 2.92 6.48 13.88
C VAL A 22 1.53 6.06 14.32
N ARG A 23 0.51 6.78 13.85
CA ARG A 23 -0.90 6.43 14.09
C ARG A 23 -1.48 5.85 12.81
N ILE A 24 -1.88 4.58 12.86
CA ILE A 24 -2.54 3.91 11.73
C ILE A 24 -4.05 4.07 11.85
N LYS A 25 -4.70 4.47 10.76
CA LYS A 25 -6.16 4.44 10.61
C LYS A 25 -6.50 3.42 9.53
N THR A 26 -7.14 2.32 9.92
CA THR A 26 -7.61 1.30 8.98
C THR A 26 -8.96 1.73 8.40
N VAL A 27 -9.06 1.72 7.08
CA VAL A 27 -10.31 1.98 6.34
C VAL A 27 -10.51 0.82 5.38
N ILE A 28 -11.70 0.24 5.37
CA ILE A 28 -12.04 -0.83 4.44
C ILE A 28 -12.46 -0.18 3.12
N ASN A 29 -11.72 -0.46 2.06
CA ASN A 29 -12.06 -0.01 0.72
C ASN A 29 -12.66 -1.19 -0.07
N PRO A 30 -13.97 -1.18 -0.39
CA PRO A 30 -14.62 -2.29 -1.11
C PRO A 30 -14.15 -2.42 -2.57
N SER A 31 -13.56 -1.38 -3.16
CA SER A 31 -13.02 -1.42 -4.52
C SER A 31 -11.63 -2.07 -4.61
N LEU A 32 -11.01 -2.39 -3.46
CA LEU A 32 -9.69 -2.99 -3.41
C LEU A 32 -9.80 -4.51 -3.43
N VAL A 33 -9.45 -5.14 -4.55
CA VAL A 33 -9.41 -6.59 -4.67
C VAL A 33 -8.11 -7.10 -4.04
N ALA A 34 -8.21 -7.68 -2.84
CA ALA A 34 -7.15 -8.29 -2.04
C ALA A 34 -5.86 -7.46 -1.85
N GLY A 35 -5.44 -7.28 -0.59
CA GLY A 35 -4.24 -6.53 -0.23
C GLY A 35 -4.54 -5.28 0.60
N PHE A 36 -3.62 -4.32 0.59
CA PHE A 36 -3.76 -3.07 1.35
C PHE A 36 -3.08 -1.90 0.64
N THR A 37 -3.62 -0.70 0.91
CA THR A 37 -2.99 0.57 0.53
C THR A 37 -2.62 1.35 1.78
N ILE A 38 -1.41 1.88 1.83
CA ILE A 38 -0.95 2.76 2.92
C ILE A 38 -0.71 4.15 2.35
N ARG A 39 -1.41 5.14 2.86
CA ARG A 39 -1.08 6.55 2.65
C ARG A 39 -0.32 7.09 3.86
N TYR A 40 0.81 7.73 3.63
CA TYR A 40 1.69 8.26 4.68
C TYR A 40 2.43 9.52 4.18
N GLY A 41 3.18 10.18 5.07
CA GLY A 41 3.85 11.45 4.78
C GLY A 41 2.93 12.66 4.96
N ASN A 42 3.47 13.86 4.72
CA ASN A 42 2.75 15.11 4.94
C ASN A 42 1.46 15.10 4.09
N SER A 43 0.31 15.23 4.76
CA SER A 43 -1.04 15.15 4.16
C SER A 43 -1.32 13.90 3.31
N GLY A 44 -0.63 12.78 3.56
CA GLY A 44 -0.81 11.55 2.78
C GLY A 44 -0.22 11.61 1.36
N SER A 45 0.80 12.44 1.16
CA SER A 45 1.51 12.63 -0.11
C SER A 45 2.14 11.36 -0.68
N LYS A 46 2.45 10.37 0.16
CA LYS A 46 3.02 9.10 -0.27
C LYS A 46 2.00 7.99 -0.17
N LEU A 47 1.96 7.14 -1.20
CA LEU A 47 1.03 6.02 -1.31
C LEU A 47 1.82 4.75 -1.67
N ILE A 48 1.69 3.73 -0.83
CA ILE A 48 2.11 2.36 -1.15
C ILE A 48 0.84 1.58 -1.43
N ASP A 49 0.75 1.05 -2.65
CA ASP A 49 -0.33 0.16 -3.06
C ASP A 49 0.24 -1.23 -3.27
N MET A 50 -0.23 -2.19 -2.48
CA MET A 50 0.11 -3.61 -2.59
C MET A 50 -1.15 -4.43 -2.91
N SER A 51 -2.11 -3.83 -3.61
CA SER A 51 -3.31 -4.53 -4.06
C SER A 51 -3.07 -5.33 -5.34
N VAL A 52 -3.87 -6.39 -5.51
CA VAL A 52 -3.81 -7.25 -6.71
C VAL A 52 -4.16 -6.45 -7.97
N LYS A 53 -4.98 -5.39 -7.85
CA LYS A 53 -5.28 -4.46 -8.94
C LYS A 53 -4.03 -3.85 -9.57
N LYS A 54 -3.07 -3.39 -8.75
CA LYS A 54 -1.81 -2.83 -9.26
C LYS A 54 -0.95 -3.91 -9.93
N GLN A 55 -0.93 -5.12 -9.40
CA GLN A 55 -0.19 -6.23 -10.00
C GLN A 55 -0.74 -6.59 -11.38
N LEU A 56 -2.07 -6.60 -11.54
CA LEU A 56 -2.73 -6.77 -12.84
C LEU A 56 -2.38 -5.63 -13.80
N GLU A 57 -2.45 -4.38 -13.36
CA GLU A 57 -2.09 -3.21 -14.18
C GLU A 57 -0.62 -3.26 -14.64
N GLU A 58 0.31 -3.69 -13.78
CA GLU A 58 1.72 -3.87 -14.14
C GLU A 58 1.94 -4.99 -15.15
N ILE A 59 1.20 -6.10 -15.04
CA ILE A 59 1.26 -7.20 -16.01
C ILE A 59 0.74 -6.75 -17.38
N VAL A 60 -0.39 -6.02 -17.41
CA VAL A 60 -0.95 -5.47 -18.66
C VAL A 60 0.01 -4.47 -19.30
N ALA A 61 0.60 -3.57 -18.51
CA ALA A 61 1.57 -2.60 -19.02
C ALA A 61 2.85 -3.26 -19.60
N GLN A 62 3.23 -4.44 -19.12
CA GLN A 62 4.31 -5.23 -19.71
C GLN A 62 3.89 -5.96 -20.99
N LEU A 63 2.65 -6.45 -21.06
CA LEU A 63 2.10 -7.13 -22.23
C LEU A 63 1.89 -6.16 -23.41
N ASP A 64 1.48 -4.91 -23.17
CA ASP A 64 1.31 -3.88 -24.21
C ASP A 64 2.63 -3.49 -24.92
N ILE A 65 3.79 -3.81 -24.36
CA ILE A 65 5.10 -3.58 -24.98
C ILE A 65 5.50 -4.73 -25.92
N GLY A 66 4.78 -5.87 -25.88
CA GLY A 66 5.07 -7.07 -26.65
C GLY A 66 4.46 -7.13 -28.06
N ASP A 67 3.55 -6.22 -28.41
CA ASP A 67 2.83 -6.20 -29.69
C ASP A 67 3.20 -5.00 -30.59
N VAL A 68 4.50 -4.83 -30.89
CA VAL A 68 5.02 -3.99 -32.00
C VAL A 68 6.01 -4.75 -32.86
#